data_AF-A0A1G5JQF7-F1
#
_entry.id   AF-A0A1G5JQF7-F1
#
_cell.length_a   1.000
_cell.length_b   1.000
_cell.length_c   1.000
_cell.angle_alpha   90.00
_cell.angle_beta   90.00
_cell.angle_gamma   90.00
#
_symmetry.space_group_name_H-M   'P 1'
#
loop_
_entity.id
_entity.type
_entity.pdbx_description
1 polymer ?
#
loop_
_entity_poly.entity_id
_entity_poly.type
_entity_poly.pdbx_seq_one_letter_code
_entity_poly.pdbx_strand_id
1 'polypeptide(L)' 'MKNRPVLIVLLLLNAVVLLGQLWPSGAPPFARYVNIAFLVSSLLYFVWALRYNCD' A
#
# COMPACT_ATOMS: atom_id res chain seq x y z
N MET A 1 19.89 -14.89 5.17
CA MET A 1 18.86 -14.36 6.10
C MET A 1 19.22 -12.93 6.52
N LYS A 2 19.00 -11.91 5.68
CA LYS A 2 19.57 -10.57 5.95
C LYS A 2 18.66 -9.38 5.58
N ASN A 3 17.34 -9.60 5.50
CA ASN A 3 16.36 -8.55 5.16
C ASN A 3 15.30 -8.33 6.26
N ARG A 4 15.54 -8.83 7.48
CA ARG A 4 14.63 -8.66 8.63
C ARG A 4 14.20 -7.21 8.88
N PRO A 5 15.09 -6.19 8.84
CA PRO A 5 14.65 -4.80 9.05
C PRO A 5 13.73 -4.30 7.92
N VAL A 6 13.99 -4.70 6.67
CA VAL A 6 13.14 -4.32 5.53
C VAL A 6 11.74 -4.90 5.68
N LEU A 7 11.63 -6.16 6.10
CA LEU A 7 10.34 -6.80 6.35
C LEU A 7 9.57 -6.12 7.49
N ILE A 8 10.25 -5.73 8.56
CA ILE A 8 9.61 -5.01 9.68
C ILE A 8 9.09 -3.64 9.22
N VAL A 9 9.88 -2.89 8.45
CA VAL A 9 9.46 -1.60 7.88
C VAL A 9 8.26 -1.77 6.96
N LEU A 10 8.28 -2.78 6.08
CA LEU A 10 7.15 -3.11 5.22
C LEU A 10 5.90 -3.44 6.03
N LEU A 11 6.04 -4.20 7.11
CA LEU A 11 4.91 -4.62 7.94
C LEU A 11 4.30 -3.42 8.69
N LEU A 12 5.12 -2.51 9.22
CA LEU A 12 4.67 -1.26 9.84
C LEU A 12 3.98 -0.34 8.83
N LEU A 13 4.57 -0.16 7.64
CA LEU A 13 3.97 0.66 6.58
C LEU A 13 2.61 0.10 6.14
N ASN A 14 2.48 -1.21 5.97
CA ASN A 14 1.20 -1.86 5.64
C ASN A 14 0.18 -1.73 6.79
N ALA A 15 0.60 -1.85 8.05
CA ALA A 15 -0.29 -1.65 9.19
C ALA A 15 -0.80 -0.21 9.28
N VAL A 16 0.06 0.79 9.04
CA VAL A 16 -0.35 2.21 8.99
C VAL A 16 -1.32 2.46 7.84
N VAL A 17 -1.07 1.85 6.67
CA VAL A 17 -1.97 1.92 5.53
C VAL A 17 -3.35 1.37 5.88
N LEU A 18 -3.39 0.16 6.45
CA LEU A 18 -4.61 -0.52 6.87
C LEU A 18 -5.38 0.29 7.93
N LEU A 19 -4.68 0.86 8.92
CA LEU A 19 -5.30 1.72 9.93
C LEU A 19 -5.87 3.01 9.33
N GLY A 20 -5.17 3.62 8.36
CA GLY A 20 -5.68 4.77 7.62
C GLY A 20 -6.92 4.45 6.77
N GLN A 21 -7.09 3.19 6.37
CA GLN A 21 -8.29 2.72 5.66
C GLN A 21 -9.45 2.44 6.62
N LEU A 22 -9.19 1.82 7.77
CA LEU A 22 -10.21 1.42 8.75
C LEU A 22 -10.68 2.57 9.63
N TRP A 23 -9.78 3.46 10.04
CA TRP A 23 -10.05 4.57 10.96
C TRP A 23 -9.44 5.88 10.45
N PRO A 24 -10.09 6.53 9.46
CA PRO A 24 -9.54 7.72 8.83
C PRO A 24 -9.44 8.94 9.76
N SER A 25 -10.28 9.02 10.80
CA SER A 25 -10.36 10.17 11.71
C SER A 25 -9.23 10.24 12.75
N GLY A 26 -8.62 9.11 13.08
CA GLY A 26 -7.49 8.99 14.02
C GLY A 26 -6.18 8.63 13.36
N ALA A 27 -6.17 8.48 12.03
CA ALA A 27 -4.96 8.27 11.27
C ALA A 27 -4.26 9.62 11.01
N PRO A 28 -2.93 9.67 11.12
CA PRO A 28 -2.18 10.88 10.79
C PRO A 28 -2.35 11.24 9.30
N PRO A 29 -2.30 12.54 8.93
CA PRO A 29 -2.61 13.00 7.57
C PRO A 29 -1.72 12.37 6.49
N PHE A 30 -0.51 11.90 6.85
CA PHE A 30 0.37 11.20 5.91
C PHE A 30 -0.14 9.81 5.50
N ALA A 31 -0.88 9.10 6.38
CA ALA A 31 -1.42 7.77 6.08
C ALA A 31 -2.41 7.82 4.90
N ARG A 32 -3.15 8.93 4.78
CA ARG A 32 -4.04 9.17 3.64
C ARG A 32 -3.27 9.22 2.32
N TYR A 33 -2.15 9.94 2.27
CA TYR A 33 -1.34 10.03 1.05
C TYR A 33 -0.72 8.69 0.68
N VAL A 34 -0.21 7.92 1.65
CA VAL A 34 0.33 6.57 1.40
C VAL A 34 -0.76 5.62 0.89
N ASN A 35 -1.96 5.65 1.46
CA ASN A 35 -3.10 4.84 1.02
C ASN A 35 -3.49 5.14 -0.41
N ILE A 36 -3.62 6.42 -0.76
CA ILE A 36 -3.96 6.85 -2.11
C ILE A 36 -2.88 6.40 -3.09
N ALA A 37 -1.60 6.62 -2.76
CA ALA A 37 -0.50 6.20 -3.61
C ALA A 37 -0.48 4.67 -3.82
N PHE A 38 -0.71 3.89 -2.76
CA PHE A 38 -0.79 2.44 -2.84
C PHE A 38 -1.97 1.98 -3.71
N LEU A 39 -3.17 2.49 -3.46
CA LEU A 39 -4.38 2.18 -4.23
C LEU A 39 -4.21 2.50 -5.71
N VAL A 40 -3.70 3.69 -6.05
CA VAL A 40 -3.45 4.10 -7.44
C VAL A 40 -2.42 3.20 -8.09
N SER A 41 -1.32 2.88 -7.40
CA SER A 41 -0.28 2.01 -7.94
C SER A 41 -0.79 0.60 -8.19
N SER A 42 -1.57 0.03 -7.25
CA SER A 42 -2.21 -1.28 -7.41
C SER A 42 -3.22 -1.27 -8.56
N LEU A 43 -4.03 -0.22 -8.70
CA LEU A 43 -4.99 -0.11 -9.79
C LEU A 43 -4.29 -0.08 -11.15
N LEU A 44 -3.25 0.76 -11.29
CA LEU A 44 -2.44 0.83 -12.52
C LEU A 44 -1.78 -0.52 -12.83
N TYR A 45 -1.23 -1.18 -11.80
CA TYR A 45 -0.64 -2.52 -11.95
C TYR A 45 -1.68 -3.55 -12.42
N PHE A 46 -2.89 -3.57 -11.87
CA PHE A 46 -3.93 -4.50 -12.29
C PHE A 46 -4.48 -4.19 -13.69
N VAL A 47 -4.66 -2.92 -14.03
CA VAL A 47 -5.05 -2.50 -15.39
C VAL A 47 -3.99 -2.93 -16.40
N TRP A 48 -2.71 -2.70 -16.08
CA TRP A 48 -1.58 -3.16 -16.89
C TRP A 48 -1.59 -4.69 -16.99
N ALA A 49 -1.65 -5.40 -15.87
CA ALA A 49 -1.65 -6.86 -15.85
C ALA A 49 -2.82 -7.46 -16.64
N LEU A 50 -4.03 -6.89 -16.56
CA LEU A 50 -5.18 -7.35 -17.35
C LEU A 50 -5.00 -7.06 -18.84
N ARG A 51 -4.39 -5.93 -19.20
CA ARG A 51 -4.09 -5.61 -20.60
C ARG A 51 -3.04 -6.55 -21.19
N TYR A 52 -2.02 -6.93 -20.43
CA TYR A 52 -0.90 -7.76 -20.92
C TYR A 52 -1.08 -9.27 -20.72
N ASN A 53 -1.91 -9.75 -19.80
CA ASN A 53 -2.21 -11.19 -19.63
C ASN A 53 -3.36 -11.69 -20.53
N CYS A 54 -3.92 -10.83 -21.38
CA CYS A 54 -4.93 -11.21 -22.39
C CYS A 54 -4.36 -11.33 -23.82
N ASP A 55 -3.05 -11.13 -24.00
CA ASP A 55 -2.28 -11.47 -25.21
C ASP A 55 -1.45 -12.76 -24.97
#